data_AF-S6WB57-F1
#
_entry.id   AF-S6WB57-F1
#
_cell.length_a   1.000
_cell.length_b   1.000
_cell.length_c   1.000
_cell.angle_alpha   90.00
_cell.angle_beta   90.00
_cell.angle_gamma   90.00
#
_symmetry.space_group_name_H-M   'P 1'
#
loop_
_entity.id
_entity.type
_entity.pdbx_description
1 polymer ?
#
loop_
_entity_poly.entity_id
_entity_poly.type
_entity_poly.pdbx_seq_one_letter_code
_entity_poly.pdbx_strand_id
1 'polypeptide(L)'
;MSNSHEDESIWRLLFELVRILLGVGGSLLILVGPAVLMTLSPPWWGVIAVIGGAALTGLCSAMKWLRLADNLSVVTSSALLGLALSLGLALPNYWNVLAALVTFVGGLVLIGMWGRKLGFVSRADRIAPQSHGSGPSAWGGQQPQTTPEGEPIRTFNMSEIAMGGPVYVSYLFPDGVLLQGIGASALFSSDGRYFAATVPSRQQWGLIILDRQERRVYRCANDFFWELDEFTETDLRGRVSPLVDNRASSFNLAELLKSAQAVDLIPVADLWLEPDSMPDTLAEPHIEHIGPQTRHRIDGSLRLPDRLRNLEQPLEGLHHLIYQLSLDGRETDLLFHADSAVVWRADGKALCIVARRVNEETARYWTWQPDTGWQALTTPWVVSSRETSL
;
A
#
# COMPACT_ATOMS: atom_id res chain seq x y z
N MET A 1 -20.84 26.27 36.29
CA MET A 1 -21.25 26.70 34.93
C MET A 1 -20.62 25.75 33.90
N SER A 2 -21.05 24.48 33.85
CA SER A 2 -20.48 23.45 32.94
C SER A 2 -21.54 22.65 32.17
N ASN A 3 -22.84 22.84 32.44
CA ASN A 3 -23.89 22.01 31.83
C ASN A 3 -24.45 22.58 30.52
N SER A 4 -24.19 23.85 30.18
CA SER A 4 -24.82 24.49 29.01
C SER A 4 -24.23 24.07 27.67
N HIS A 5 -22.99 23.57 27.63
CA HIS A 5 -22.34 23.15 26.39
C HIS A 5 -22.64 21.69 26.00
N GLU A 6 -22.87 20.80 26.97
CA GLU A 6 -23.28 19.41 26.69
C GLU A 6 -24.72 19.36 26.16
N ASP A 7 -25.63 20.13 26.75
CA ASP A 7 -27.04 20.19 26.31
C ASP A 7 -27.16 20.68 24.86
N GLU A 8 -26.39 21.70 24.45
CA GLU A 8 -26.44 22.20 23.07
C GLU A 8 -25.93 21.17 22.04
N SER A 9 -24.97 20.31 22.43
CA SER A 9 -24.46 19.23 21.59
C SER A 9 -25.48 18.09 21.41
N ILE A 10 -26.22 17.76 22.48
CA ILE A 10 -27.24 16.70 22.48
C ILE A 10 -28.42 17.11 21.60
N TRP A 11 -28.88 18.37 21.69
CA TRP A 11 -29.97 18.86 20.84
C TRP A 11 -29.59 18.92 19.35
N ARG A 12 -28.33 19.21 19.02
CA ARG A 12 -27.85 19.15 17.62
C ARG A 12 -27.80 17.71 17.10
N LEU A 13 -27.32 16.76 17.90
CA LEU A 13 -27.30 15.35 17.53
C LEU A 13 -28.72 14.79 17.36
N LEU A 14 -29.65 15.18 18.23
CA LEU A 14 -31.04 14.74 18.17
C LEU A 14 -31.77 15.33 16.95
N PHE A 15 -31.47 16.58 16.58
CA PHE A 15 -31.99 17.21 15.37
C PHE A 15 -31.43 16.56 14.08
N GLU A 16 -30.13 16.27 14.03
CA GLU A 16 -29.52 15.52 12.93
C GLU A 16 -30.09 14.11 12.81
N LEU A 17 -30.30 13.40 13.94
CA LEU A 17 -30.92 12.09 13.96
C LEU A 17 -32.36 12.12 13.41
N VAL A 18 -33.16 13.09 13.83
CA VAL A 18 -34.54 13.26 13.33
C VAL A 18 -34.54 13.61 11.84
N ARG A 19 -33.62 14.46 11.39
CA ARG A 19 -33.46 14.80 9.97
C ARG A 19 -33.06 13.58 9.14
N ILE A 20 -32.14 12.75 9.63
CA ILE A 20 -31.72 11.50 8.99
C ILE A 20 -32.90 10.52 8.96
N LEU A 21 -33.63 10.34 10.06
CA LEU A 21 -34.81 9.47 10.12
C LEU A 21 -35.92 9.92 9.17
N LEU A 22 -36.20 11.22 9.08
CA LEU A 22 -37.13 11.79 8.09
C LEU A 22 -36.63 11.62 6.67
N GLY A 23 -35.33 11.79 6.43
CA GLY A 23 -34.72 11.58 5.12
C GLY A 23 -34.75 10.12 4.66
N VAL A 24 -34.47 9.19 5.56
CA VAL A 24 -34.53 7.74 5.33
C VAL A 24 -35.98 7.30 5.14
N GLY A 25 -36.89 7.74 6.02
CA GLY A 25 -38.32 7.46 5.92
C GLY A 25 -38.92 7.96 4.60
N GLY A 26 -38.58 9.19 4.18
CA GLY A 26 -39.00 9.74 2.90
C GLY A 26 -38.43 8.98 1.70
N SER A 27 -37.15 8.61 1.75
CA SER A 27 -36.50 7.81 0.70
C SER A 27 -37.13 6.42 0.58
N LEU A 28 -37.46 5.80 1.72
CA LEU A 28 -38.10 4.49 1.77
C LEU A 28 -39.54 4.55 1.25
N LEU A 29 -40.27 5.63 1.52
CA LEU A 29 -41.61 5.86 0.97
C LEU A 29 -41.58 6.06 -0.55
N ILE A 30 -40.58 6.78 -1.07
CA ILE A 30 -40.36 6.96 -2.53
C ILE A 30 -39.99 5.64 -3.20
N LEU A 31 -39.25 4.77 -2.51
CA LEU A 31 -38.81 3.47 -3.06
C LEU A 31 -39.87 2.38 -2.94
N VAL A 32 -40.65 2.33 -1.86
CA VAL A 32 -41.61 1.26 -1.58
C VAL A 32 -43.03 1.64 -1.98
N GLY A 33 -43.41 2.90 -1.85
CA GLY A 33 -44.76 3.39 -2.14
C GLY A 33 -45.24 3.09 -3.57
N PRO A 34 -44.49 3.47 -4.63
CA PRO A 34 -44.87 3.17 -6.00
C PRO A 34 -44.93 1.67 -6.30
N ALA A 35 -44.00 0.89 -5.75
CA ALA A 35 -43.99 -0.56 -5.88
C ALA A 35 -45.25 -1.20 -5.28
N VAL A 36 -45.63 -0.82 -4.05
CA VAL A 36 -46.83 -1.35 -3.39
C VAL A 36 -48.09 -0.93 -4.15
N LEU A 37 -48.19 0.33 -4.56
CA LEU A 37 -49.36 0.85 -5.28
C LEU A 37 -49.56 0.14 -6.63
N MET A 38 -48.47 -0.13 -7.35
CA MET A 38 -48.53 -0.87 -8.61
C MET A 38 -48.78 -2.37 -8.43
N THR A 39 -48.30 -2.97 -7.33
CA THR A 39 -48.56 -4.39 -7.01
C THR A 39 -50.05 -4.64 -6.73
N LEU A 40 -50.71 -3.70 -6.05
CA LEU A 40 -52.15 -3.80 -5.72
C LEU A 40 -53.06 -3.39 -6.89
N SER A 41 -52.50 -2.77 -7.92
CA SER A 41 -53.24 -2.28 -9.09
C SER A 41 -53.26 -3.32 -10.22
N PRO A 42 -54.25 -3.26 -11.13
CA PRO A 42 -54.25 -4.12 -12.32
C PRO A 42 -52.99 -3.89 -13.18
N PRO A 43 -52.42 -4.93 -13.81
CA PRO A 43 -51.12 -4.84 -14.50
C PRO A 43 -51.04 -3.74 -15.57
N TRP A 44 -52.15 -3.44 -16.25
CA TRP A 44 -52.21 -2.40 -17.28
C TRP A 44 -51.98 -0.97 -16.71
N TRP A 45 -52.35 -0.71 -15.45
CA TRP A 45 -52.02 0.55 -14.78
C TRP A 45 -50.52 0.69 -14.57
N GLY A 46 -49.84 -0.39 -14.20
CA GLY A 46 -48.39 -0.41 -14.08
C GLY A 46 -47.70 -0.11 -15.41
N VAL A 47 -48.22 -0.64 -16.53
CA VAL A 47 -47.64 -0.39 -17.86
C VAL A 47 -47.73 1.10 -18.20
N ILE A 48 -48.90 1.70 -17.97
CA ILE A 48 -49.13 3.15 -18.18
C ILE A 48 -48.20 3.97 -17.28
N ALA A 49 -48.05 3.60 -16.02
CA ALA A 49 -47.20 4.31 -15.07
C ALA A 49 -45.71 4.27 -15.46
N VAL A 50 -45.21 3.12 -15.91
CA VAL A 50 -43.81 2.96 -16.34
C VAL A 50 -43.54 3.73 -17.64
N ILE A 51 -44.44 3.65 -18.63
CA ILE A 51 -44.30 4.40 -19.89
C ILE A 51 -44.41 5.91 -19.66
N GLY A 52 -45.40 6.34 -18.86
CA GLY A 52 -45.57 7.74 -18.48
C GLY A 52 -44.38 8.29 -17.69
N GLY A 53 -43.85 7.51 -16.75
CA GLY A 53 -42.64 7.85 -15.99
C GLY A 53 -41.42 8.00 -16.89
N ALA A 54 -41.21 7.09 -17.84
CA ALA A 54 -40.13 7.18 -18.81
C ALA A 54 -40.27 8.40 -19.75
N ALA A 55 -41.48 8.72 -20.19
CA ALA A 55 -41.76 9.88 -21.03
C ALA A 55 -41.54 11.21 -20.28
N LEU A 56 -42.02 11.31 -19.04
CA LEU A 56 -41.80 12.46 -18.17
C LEU A 56 -40.31 12.63 -17.83
N THR A 57 -39.58 11.54 -17.64
CA THR A 57 -38.13 11.58 -17.43
C THR A 57 -37.42 12.15 -18.67
N GLY A 58 -37.87 11.78 -19.86
CA GLY A 58 -37.41 12.38 -21.13
C GLY A 58 -37.72 13.87 -21.25
N LEU A 59 -38.93 14.28 -20.88
CA LEU A 59 -39.37 15.68 -20.88
C LEU A 59 -38.54 16.55 -19.90
N CYS A 60 -38.32 16.04 -18.68
CA CYS A 60 -37.51 16.72 -17.67
C CYS A 60 -36.04 16.82 -18.09
N SER A 61 -35.51 15.79 -18.76
CA SER A 61 -34.16 15.83 -19.34
C SER A 61 -34.04 16.90 -20.42
N ALA A 62 -35.02 16.99 -21.32
CA ALA A 62 -35.06 18.02 -22.37
C ALA A 62 -35.11 19.46 -21.78
N MET A 63 -35.75 19.64 -20.63
CA MET A 63 -35.79 20.91 -19.88
C MET A 63 -34.57 21.15 -18.96
N LYS A 64 -33.55 20.28 -18.99
CA LYS A 64 -32.33 20.32 -18.15
C LYS A 64 -32.60 20.21 -16.63
N TRP A 65 -33.74 19.68 -16.22
CA TRP A 65 -34.07 19.45 -14.81
C TRP A 65 -33.54 18.10 -14.32
N LEU A 66 -32.21 17.97 -14.32
CA LEU A 66 -31.51 16.69 -14.10
C LEU A 66 -31.82 16.04 -12.74
N ARG A 67 -31.96 16.83 -11.67
CA ARG A 67 -32.33 16.32 -10.33
C ARG A 67 -33.72 15.71 -10.30
N LEU A 68 -34.65 16.30 -11.06
CA LEU A 68 -36.03 15.85 -11.11
C LEU A 68 -36.17 14.60 -11.99
N ALA A 69 -35.40 14.54 -13.08
CA ALA A 69 -35.27 13.33 -13.91
C ALA A 69 -34.68 12.14 -13.14
N ASP A 70 -33.66 12.36 -12.30
CA ASP A 70 -33.05 11.29 -11.48
C ASP A 70 -34.04 10.73 -10.46
N ASN A 71 -34.74 11.59 -9.71
CA ASN A 71 -35.77 11.15 -8.77
C ASN A 71 -36.93 10.42 -9.47
N LEU A 72 -37.31 10.86 -10.66
CA LEU A 72 -38.39 10.24 -11.43
C LEU A 72 -37.97 8.88 -12.00
N SER A 73 -36.70 8.70 -12.35
CA SER A 73 -36.14 7.40 -12.76
C SER A 73 -36.20 6.37 -11.61
N VAL A 74 -35.90 6.80 -10.37
CA VAL A 74 -36.03 5.96 -9.17
C VAL A 74 -37.49 5.55 -8.94
N VAL A 75 -38.44 6.49 -9.04
CA VAL A 75 -39.87 6.21 -8.91
C VAL A 75 -40.36 5.27 -10.01
N THR A 76 -39.89 5.45 -11.24
CA THR A 76 -40.24 4.59 -12.39
C THR A 76 -39.70 3.17 -12.22
N SER A 77 -38.49 3.02 -11.68
CA SER A 77 -37.89 1.71 -11.39
C SER A 77 -38.61 0.99 -10.24
N SER A 78 -39.06 1.73 -9.22
CA SER A 78 -39.91 1.20 -8.15
C SER A 78 -41.28 0.75 -8.68
N ALA A 79 -41.92 1.57 -9.54
CA ALA A 79 -43.17 1.22 -10.18
C ALA A 79 -43.04 -0.04 -11.08
N LEU A 80 -41.90 -0.21 -11.75
CA LEU A 80 -41.58 -1.41 -12.54
C LEU A 80 -41.52 -2.67 -11.67
N LEU A 81 -40.93 -2.58 -10.48
CA LEU A 81 -40.92 -3.69 -9.51
C LEU A 81 -42.35 -4.08 -9.11
N GLY A 82 -43.21 -3.08 -8.84
CA GLY A 82 -44.61 -3.34 -8.53
C GLY A 82 -45.42 -3.92 -9.69
N LEU A 83 -45.16 -3.48 -10.92
CA LEU A 83 -45.74 -4.06 -12.13
C LEU A 83 -45.30 -5.51 -12.32
N ALA A 84 -44.01 -5.83 -12.13
CA ALA A 84 -43.51 -7.19 -12.25
C ALA A 84 -44.19 -8.14 -11.26
N LEU A 85 -44.40 -7.69 -10.02
CA LEU A 85 -45.13 -8.45 -9.00
C LEU A 85 -46.63 -8.57 -9.31
N SER A 86 -47.29 -7.50 -9.74
CA SER A 86 -48.71 -7.52 -10.16
C SER A 86 -48.93 -8.50 -11.33
N LEU A 87 -48.02 -8.51 -12.31
CA LEU A 87 -48.07 -9.42 -13.45
C LEU A 87 -47.81 -10.88 -13.02
N GLY A 88 -46.89 -11.10 -12.07
CA GLY A 88 -46.67 -12.41 -11.46
C GLY A 88 -47.90 -12.92 -10.72
N LEU A 89 -48.62 -12.06 -10.00
CA LEU A 89 -49.85 -12.43 -9.28
C LEU A 89 -51.03 -12.71 -10.22
N ALA A 90 -51.06 -12.07 -11.39
CA ALA A 90 -52.15 -12.20 -12.36
C ALA A 90 -52.04 -13.44 -13.27
N LEU A 91 -50.85 -14.07 -13.36
CA LEU A 91 -50.59 -15.20 -14.26
C LEU A 91 -50.64 -16.57 -13.54
N PRO A 92 -51.00 -17.66 -14.24
CA PRO A 92 -50.99 -19.01 -13.68
C PRO A 92 -49.61 -19.45 -13.17
N ASN A 93 -49.60 -20.37 -12.18
CA ASN A 93 -48.42 -20.79 -11.38
C ASN A 93 -47.16 -21.22 -12.15
N TYR A 94 -47.27 -21.59 -13.43
CA TYR A 94 -46.11 -22.01 -14.22
C TYR A 94 -45.40 -20.85 -14.94
N TRP A 95 -46.10 -19.73 -15.17
CA TRP A 95 -45.58 -18.58 -15.93
C TRP A 95 -45.35 -17.34 -15.08
N ASN A 96 -45.91 -17.29 -13.87
CA ASN A 96 -45.85 -16.14 -12.97
C ASN A 96 -44.42 -15.66 -12.67
N VAL A 97 -43.52 -16.56 -12.26
CA VAL A 97 -42.14 -16.22 -11.89
C VAL A 97 -41.35 -15.77 -13.13
N LEU A 98 -41.51 -16.48 -14.24
CA LEU A 98 -40.81 -16.16 -15.48
C LEU A 98 -41.25 -14.80 -16.05
N ALA A 99 -42.56 -14.54 -16.06
CA ALA A 99 -43.11 -13.28 -16.53
C ALA A 99 -42.65 -12.11 -15.65
N ALA A 100 -42.74 -12.25 -14.32
CA ALA A 100 -42.26 -11.24 -13.39
C ALA A 100 -40.76 -10.95 -13.58
N LEU A 101 -39.94 -11.99 -13.72
CA LEU A 101 -38.49 -11.86 -13.92
C LEU A 101 -38.16 -11.17 -15.26
N VAL A 102 -38.76 -11.62 -16.37
CA VAL A 102 -38.53 -11.04 -17.70
C VAL A 102 -38.99 -9.58 -17.74
N THR A 103 -40.14 -9.27 -17.14
CA THR A 103 -40.66 -7.91 -17.08
C THR A 103 -39.76 -7.01 -16.24
N PHE A 104 -39.28 -7.47 -15.08
CA PHE A 104 -38.39 -6.69 -14.23
C PHE A 104 -37.03 -6.46 -14.89
N VAL A 105 -36.36 -7.54 -15.34
CA VAL A 105 -35.04 -7.45 -15.96
C VAL A 105 -35.10 -6.68 -17.28
N GLY A 106 -36.06 -7.02 -18.15
CA GLY A 106 -36.25 -6.34 -19.44
C GLY A 106 -36.62 -4.86 -19.27
N GLY A 107 -37.48 -4.54 -18.29
CA GLY A 107 -37.83 -3.16 -17.97
C GLY A 107 -36.65 -2.34 -17.46
N LEU A 108 -35.81 -2.90 -16.58
CA LEU A 108 -34.60 -2.23 -16.10
C LEU A 108 -33.60 -1.97 -17.22
N VAL A 109 -33.41 -2.94 -18.13
CA VAL A 109 -32.55 -2.77 -19.31
C VAL A 109 -33.06 -1.63 -20.20
N LEU A 110 -34.37 -1.57 -20.45
CA LEU A 110 -34.97 -0.51 -21.26
C LEU A 110 -34.86 0.86 -20.60
N ILE A 111 -35.11 0.96 -19.29
CA ILE A 111 -34.92 2.20 -18.52
C ILE A 111 -33.45 2.65 -18.57
N GLY A 112 -32.50 1.73 -18.41
CA GLY A 112 -31.07 2.01 -18.50
C GLY A 112 -30.62 2.44 -19.91
N MET A 113 -31.13 1.79 -20.96
CA MET A 113 -30.89 2.23 -22.36
C MET A 113 -31.46 3.63 -22.61
N TRP A 114 -32.65 3.92 -22.09
CA TRP A 114 -33.30 5.21 -22.22
C TRP A 114 -32.53 6.31 -21.47
N GLY A 115 -32.07 6.05 -20.24
CA GLY A 115 -31.22 6.97 -19.48
C GLY A 115 -29.91 7.29 -20.21
N ARG A 116 -29.23 6.28 -20.75
CA ARG A 116 -28.02 6.45 -21.57
C ARG A 116 -28.25 7.31 -22.81
N LYS A 117 -29.37 7.11 -23.51
CA LYS A 117 -29.75 7.93 -24.68
C LYS A 117 -30.02 9.40 -24.30
N LEU A 118 -30.55 9.64 -23.11
CA LEU A 118 -30.90 10.98 -22.62
C LEU A 118 -29.74 11.72 -21.94
N GLY A 119 -28.58 11.08 -21.78
CA GLY A 119 -27.34 11.73 -21.35
C GLY A 119 -27.25 12.06 -19.87
N PHE A 120 -28.09 11.48 -19.01
CA PHE A 120 -27.95 11.59 -17.55
C PHE A 120 -27.57 10.24 -16.94
N VAL A 121 -26.50 10.24 -16.15
CA VAL A 121 -26.02 9.07 -15.40
C VAL A 121 -27.06 8.73 -14.34
N SER A 122 -27.79 7.62 -14.52
CA SER A 122 -28.77 7.14 -13.55
C SER A 122 -28.05 6.77 -12.25
N ARG A 123 -28.70 6.96 -11.09
CA ARG A 123 -28.15 6.54 -9.78
C ARG A 123 -27.71 5.06 -9.75
N ALA A 124 -28.35 4.20 -10.54
CA ALA A 124 -27.94 2.80 -10.74
C ALA A 124 -26.55 2.67 -11.40
N ASP A 125 -26.18 3.54 -12.34
CA ASP A 125 -24.84 3.60 -12.96
C ASP A 125 -23.78 4.24 -12.05
N ARG A 126 -24.20 4.89 -10.94
CA ARG A 126 -23.29 5.33 -9.87
C ARG A 126 -22.99 4.22 -8.86
N ILE A 127 -23.82 3.18 -8.80
CA ILE A 127 -23.73 2.06 -7.85
C ILE A 127 -23.23 0.78 -8.54
N ALA A 128 -23.49 0.62 -9.84
CA ALA A 128 -22.82 -0.39 -10.64
C ALA A 128 -21.31 -0.07 -10.65
N PRO A 129 -20.43 -1.03 -10.31
CA PRO A 129 -18.99 -0.81 -10.42
C PRO A 129 -18.72 -0.47 -11.88
N GLN A 130 -18.32 0.78 -12.13
CA GLN A 130 -17.80 1.16 -13.42
C GLN A 130 -16.54 0.33 -13.61
N SER A 131 -16.63 -0.72 -14.42
CA SER A 131 -15.52 -1.54 -14.85
C SER A 131 -14.67 -0.75 -15.83
N HIS A 132 -14.06 0.33 -15.35
CA HIS A 132 -12.73 0.71 -15.79
C HIS A 132 -11.80 -0.26 -15.03
N GLY A 133 -10.94 -0.98 -15.76
CA GLY A 133 -10.23 -2.16 -15.24
C GLY A 133 -9.63 -1.91 -13.85
N SER A 134 -9.87 -2.81 -12.90
CA SER A 134 -9.13 -2.80 -11.63
C SER A 134 -7.65 -2.84 -11.95
N GLY A 135 -6.90 -1.92 -11.37
CA GLY A 135 -5.45 -2.04 -11.39
C GLY A 135 -4.96 -3.07 -10.37
N PRO A 136 -3.63 -3.15 -10.17
CA PRO A 136 -2.99 -4.17 -9.34
C PRO A 136 -3.55 -4.22 -7.91
N SER A 137 -3.99 -5.41 -7.49
CA SER A 137 -4.63 -5.58 -6.19
C SER A 137 -3.68 -5.37 -5.01
N ALA A 138 -4.20 -4.75 -3.95
CA ALA A 138 -3.50 -4.58 -2.68
C ALA A 138 -3.21 -5.90 -1.94
N TRP A 139 -3.95 -6.97 -2.27
CA TRP A 139 -3.71 -8.33 -1.77
C TRP A 139 -2.64 -9.08 -2.57
N GLY A 140 -1.97 -8.41 -3.51
CA GLY A 140 -0.85 -8.93 -4.26
C GLY A 140 -1.21 -9.79 -5.46
N GLY A 141 -0.18 -10.35 -6.09
CA GLY A 141 -0.28 -11.19 -7.28
C GLY A 141 -0.25 -10.42 -8.60
N GLN A 142 -0.28 -9.09 -8.56
CA GLN A 142 -0.27 -8.22 -9.74
C GLN A 142 0.74 -7.06 -9.63
N GLN A 143 1.62 -7.09 -8.62
CA GLN A 143 2.68 -6.10 -8.50
C GLN A 143 3.61 -6.15 -9.73
N PRO A 144 4.10 -4.99 -10.21
CA PRO A 144 4.93 -4.93 -11.39
C PRO A 144 6.25 -5.69 -11.17
N GLN A 145 6.58 -6.58 -12.11
CA GLN A 145 7.82 -7.36 -12.12
C GLN A 145 8.83 -6.83 -13.14
N THR A 146 8.44 -5.84 -13.94
CA THR A 146 9.28 -5.21 -14.95
C THR A 146 9.04 -3.71 -14.97
N THR A 147 10.07 -2.95 -15.28
CA THR A 147 9.95 -1.52 -15.57
C THR A 147 9.23 -1.31 -16.91
N PRO A 148 8.78 -0.08 -17.22
CA PRO A 148 8.21 0.26 -18.53
C PRO A 148 9.18 0.00 -19.68
N GLU A 149 10.49 0.04 -19.42
CA GLU A 149 11.55 -0.27 -20.38
C GLU A 149 11.78 -1.79 -20.56
N GLY A 150 11.09 -2.63 -19.78
CA GLY A 150 11.20 -4.10 -19.83
C GLY A 150 12.32 -4.69 -18.96
N GLU A 151 12.95 -3.88 -18.11
CA GLU A 151 13.99 -4.36 -17.20
C GLU A 151 13.36 -5.04 -15.97
N PRO A 152 13.93 -6.14 -15.45
CA PRO A 152 13.35 -6.85 -14.33
C PRO A 152 13.43 -6.03 -13.03
N ILE A 153 12.34 -6.05 -12.27
CA ILE A 153 12.26 -5.51 -10.91
C ILE A 153 12.34 -6.69 -9.95
N ARG A 154 13.30 -6.65 -9.02
CA ARG A 154 13.39 -7.69 -8.00
C ARG A 154 12.42 -7.37 -6.87
N THR A 155 11.41 -8.22 -6.70
CA THR A 155 10.46 -8.15 -5.59
C THR A 155 10.80 -9.19 -4.51
N PHE A 156 10.84 -8.77 -3.24
CA PHE A 156 11.20 -9.63 -2.11
C PHE A 156 10.58 -9.14 -0.79
N ASN A 157 10.74 -9.89 0.30
CA ASN A 157 10.12 -9.62 1.61
C ASN A 157 8.60 -9.41 1.52
N MET A 158 7.93 -10.25 0.72
CA MET A 158 6.49 -10.20 0.52
C MET A 158 5.77 -10.84 1.71
N SER A 159 4.88 -10.11 2.37
CA SER A 159 4.12 -10.61 3.52
C SER A 159 2.87 -9.77 3.79
N GLU A 160 1.93 -10.31 4.55
CA GLU A 160 0.67 -9.67 4.91
C GLU A 160 0.79 -8.92 6.25
N ILE A 161 0.09 -7.79 6.38
CA ILE A 161 0.07 -7.01 7.65
C ILE A 161 -0.68 -7.75 8.78
N ALA A 162 -1.65 -8.57 8.39
CA ALA A 162 -2.49 -9.40 9.24
C ALA A 162 -3.09 -10.52 8.38
N MET A 163 -3.60 -11.59 8.98
CA MET A 163 -4.14 -12.73 8.23
C MET A 163 -5.25 -12.31 7.26
N GLY A 164 -4.99 -12.44 5.95
CA GLY A 164 -5.90 -12.00 4.88
C GLY A 164 -5.88 -10.48 4.62
N GLY A 165 -4.86 -9.78 5.14
CA GLY A 165 -4.68 -8.34 4.99
C GLY A 165 -3.89 -7.96 3.74
N PRO A 166 -3.72 -6.65 3.47
CA PRO A 166 -2.94 -6.17 2.35
C PRO A 166 -1.48 -6.62 2.45
N VAL A 167 -0.85 -6.79 1.28
CA VAL A 167 0.52 -7.27 1.17
C VAL A 167 1.50 -6.11 1.07
N TYR A 168 2.54 -6.16 1.89
CA TYR A 168 3.74 -5.36 1.69
C TYR A 168 4.83 -6.16 0.97
N VAL A 169 5.69 -5.45 0.24
CA VAL A 169 6.74 -5.97 -0.63
C VAL A 169 7.87 -4.94 -0.70
N SER A 170 9.10 -5.41 -0.91
CA SER A 170 10.25 -4.57 -1.25
C SER A 170 10.51 -4.62 -2.75
N TYR A 171 10.75 -3.46 -3.35
CA TYR A 171 11.09 -3.30 -4.76
C TYR A 171 12.54 -2.86 -4.89
N LEU A 172 13.35 -3.66 -5.58
CA LEU A 172 14.69 -3.28 -6.02
C LEU A 172 14.68 -3.11 -7.55
N PHE A 173 14.82 -1.86 -7.97
CA PHE A 173 14.85 -1.45 -9.37
C PHE A 173 16.23 -1.72 -10.00
N PRO A 174 16.31 -1.87 -11.33
CA PRO A 174 17.57 -2.17 -12.04
C PRO A 174 18.65 -1.09 -11.87
N ASP A 175 18.23 0.17 -11.66
CA ASP A 175 19.10 1.32 -11.41
C ASP A 175 19.61 1.43 -9.96
N GLY A 176 19.22 0.48 -9.10
CA GLY A 176 19.67 0.39 -7.70
C GLY A 176 18.75 1.08 -6.70
N VAL A 177 17.63 1.69 -7.12
CA VAL A 177 16.65 2.22 -6.17
C VAL A 177 16.03 1.06 -5.38
N LEU A 178 16.07 1.16 -4.06
CA LEU A 178 15.46 0.18 -3.16
C LEU A 178 14.37 0.86 -2.32
N LEU A 179 13.13 0.40 -2.49
CA LEU A 179 11.99 0.81 -1.68
C LEU A 179 11.51 -0.39 -0.85
N GLN A 180 11.38 -0.22 0.46
CA GLN A 180 10.98 -1.28 1.39
C GLN A 180 9.69 -0.93 2.13
N GLY A 181 8.97 -1.97 2.56
CA GLY A 181 7.71 -1.80 3.32
C GLY A 181 6.60 -1.14 2.49
N ILE A 182 6.64 -1.31 1.17
CA ILE A 182 5.69 -0.72 0.23
C ILE A 182 4.57 -1.71 -0.08
N GLY A 183 3.41 -1.27 -0.54
CA GLY A 183 2.29 -2.11 -0.93
C GLY A 183 2.45 -2.82 -2.28
N ALA A 184 1.70 -3.90 -2.44
CA ALA A 184 1.61 -4.64 -3.69
C ALA A 184 0.75 -3.95 -4.76
N SER A 185 -0.16 -3.05 -4.36
CA SER A 185 -0.87 -2.19 -5.32
C SER A 185 0.06 -1.06 -5.76
N ALA A 186 0.70 -1.27 -6.91
CA ALA A 186 1.72 -0.41 -7.46
C ALA A 186 1.69 -0.42 -9.00
N LEU A 187 2.01 0.70 -9.63
CA LEU A 187 2.10 0.81 -11.08
C LEU A 187 2.93 2.02 -11.52
N PHE A 188 3.36 2.02 -12.78
CA PHE A 188 4.11 3.11 -13.39
C PHE A 188 3.19 4.11 -14.07
N SER A 189 3.63 5.37 -14.12
CA SER A 189 3.01 6.37 -15.00
C SER A 189 3.14 5.95 -16.47
N SER A 190 2.23 6.44 -17.32
CA SER A 190 2.21 6.12 -18.75
C SER A 190 3.50 6.46 -19.51
N ASP A 191 4.24 7.46 -19.03
CA ASP A 191 5.56 7.86 -19.56
C ASP A 191 6.73 7.12 -18.90
N GLY A 192 6.46 6.30 -17.89
CA GLY A 192 7.43 5.50 -17.13
C GLY A 192 8.34 6.27 -16.17
N ARG A 193 8.17 7.59 -16.06
CA ARG A 193 8.97 8.44 -15.17
C ARG A 193 8.70 8.13 -13.69
N TYR A 194 7.44 7.99 -13.34
CA TYR A 194 7.01 7.83 -11.96
C TYR A 194 6.60 6.38 -11.68
N PHE A 195 6.84 5.96 -10.45
CA PHE A 195 6.31 4.73 -9.88
C PHE A 195 5.47 5.08 -8.67
N ALA A 196 4.20 4.71 -8.67
CA ALA A 196 3.30 4.91 -7.53
C ALA A 196 3.00 3.58 -6.86
N ALA A 197 2.93 3.60 -5.53
CA ALA A 197 2.51 2.45 -4.76
C ALA A 197 1.80 2.88 -3.48
N THR A 198 0.78 2.11 -3.11
CA THR A 198 0.17 2.24 -1.78
C THR A 198 1.18 1.84 -0.70
N VAL A 199 1.00 2.35 0.52
CA VAL A 199 1.73 1.92 1.71
C VAL A 199 0.71 1.40 2.70
N PRO A 200 0.50 0.08 2.76
CA PRO A 200 -0.52 -0.48 3.62
C PRO A 200 -0.08 -0.36 5.08
N SER A 201 -1.01 0.01 5.97
CA SER A 201 -0.80 -0.04 7.42
C SER A 201 -2.07 -0.53 8.11
N ARG A 202 -2.00 -0.80 9.42
CA ARG A 202 -3.17 -1.25 10.19
C ARG A 202 -4.24 -0.18 10.39
N GLN A 203 -3.87 1.10 10.33
CA GLN A 203 -4.76 2.20 10.73
C GLN A 203 -5.09 3.14 9.58
N GLN A 204 -4.13 3.41 8.71
CA GLN A 204 -4.27 4.35 7.59
C GLN A 204 -3.56 3.82 6.35
N TRP A 205 -4.09 4.13 5.17
CA TRP A 205 -3.34 3.92 3.95
C TRP A 205 -2.29 5.01 3.80
N GLY A 206 -1.28 4.74 3.00
CA GLY A 206 -0.33 5.73 2.54
C GLY A 206 -0.17 5.63 1.04
N LEU A 207 0.46 6.64 0.45
CA LEU A 207 0.83 6.66 -0.95
C LEU A 207 2.26 7.15 -1.07
N ILE A 208 3.06 6.43 -1.83
CA ILE A 208 4.37 6.89 -2.27
C ILE A 208 4.41 7.04 -3.78
N ILE A 209 5.15 8.05 -4.23
CA ILE A 209 5.48 8.26 -5.63
C ILE A 209 7.00 8.41 -5.74
N LEU A 210 7.67 7.49 -6.42
CA LEU A 210 9.06 7.62 -6.79
C LEU A 210 9.16 8.35 -8.13
N ASP A 211 9.88 9.46 -8.17
CA ASP A 211 10.44 10.03 -9.40
C ASP A 211 11.77 9.34 -9.69
N ARG A 212 11.80 8.50 -10.74
CA ARG A 212 12.99 7.71 -11.09
C ARG A 212 14.10 8.57 -11.71
N GLN A 213 13.74 9.66 -12.37
CA GLN A 213 14.73 10.53 -13.01
C GLN A 213 15.49 11.35 -11.96
N GLU A 214 14.76 11.89 -10.99
CA GLU A 214 15.32 12.69 -9.91
C GLU A 214 15.79 11.85 -8.71
N ARG A 215 15.50 10.54 -8.70
CA ARG A 215 15.74 9.61 -7.58
C ARG A 215 15.20 10.19 -6.26
N ARG A 216 13.94 10.61 -6.31
CA ARG A 216 13.26 11.27 -5.20
C ARG A 216 11.97 10.54 -4.89
N VAL A 217 11.75 10.26 -3.61
CA VAL A 217 10.51 9.66 -3.12
C VAL A 217 9.64 10.76 -2.54
N TYR A 218 8.39 10.79 -2.97
CA TYR A 218 7.34 11.65 -2.45
C TYR A 218 6.42 10.81 -1.58
N ARG A 219 6.43 11.06 -0.28
CA ARG A 219 5.48 10.47 0.67
C ARG A 219 4.24 11.37 0.74
N CYS A 220 3.19 10.99 0.03
CA CYS A 220 1.99 11.79 -0.11
C CYS A 220 1.12 11.65 1.15
N ALA A 221 0.53 12.77 1.59
CA ALA A 221 -0.52 12.78 2.61
C ALA A 221 -1.85 12.30 2.00
N ASN A 222 -1.91 11.01 1.64
CA ASN A 222 -3.10 10.35 1.12
C ASN A 222 -3.35 9.08 1.94
N ASP A 223 -4.47 9.07 2.65
CA ASP A 223 -4.95 7.98 3.51
C ASP A 223 -6.12 7.21 2.90
N PHE A 224 -6.45 7.48 1.63
CA PHE A 224 -7.66 6.98 0.99
C PHE A 224 -7.40 5.81 0.04
N PHE A 225 -6.32 5.86 -0.75
CA PHE A 225 -6.10 4.86 -1.79
C PHE A 225 -5.63 3.52 -1.22
N TRP A 226 -6.45 2.49 -1.43
CA TRP A 226 -6.08 1.12 -1.14
C TRP A 226 -5.65 0.34 -2.40
N GLU A 227 -6.23 0.68 -3.55
CA GLU A 227 -5.90 0.10 -4.87
C GLU A 227 -5.66 1.23 -5.87
N LEU A 228 -4.63 1.11 -6.69
CA LEU A 228 -4.31 2.02 -7.78
C LEU A 228 -4.79 1.40 -9.09
N ASP A 229 -5.52 2.17 -9.89
CA ASP A 229 -6.16 1.72 -11.12
C ASP A 229 -5.37 2.17 -12.36
N GLU A 230 -4.93 3.43 -12.40
CA GLU A 230 -4.29 4.04 -13.57
C GLU A 230 -3.38 5.22 -13.14
N PHE A 231 -2.26 5.39 -13.81
CA PHE A 231 -1.36 6.54 -13.61
C PHE A 231 -0.97 7.11 -14.97
N THR A 232 -1.48 8.30 -15.26
CA THR A 232 -1.12 9.07 -16.46
C THR A 232 -0.01 10.06 -16.13
N GLU A 233 0.43 10.83 -17.13
CA GLU A 233 1.39 11.92 -16.94
C GLU A 233 0.89 13.01 -15.96
N THR A 234 -0.43 13.16 -15.79
CA THR A 234 -1.04 14.24 -15.01
C THR A 234 -1.84 13.79 -13.81
N ASP A 235 -2.32 12.54 -13.79
CA ASP A 235 -3.32 12.10 -12.82
C ASP A 235 -3.04 10.68 -12.31
N LEU A 236 -3.23 10.49 -11.01
CA LEU A 236 -3.25 9.18 -10.37
C LEU A 236 -4.68 8.81 -10.00
N ARG A 237 -5.13 7.66 -10.49
CA ARG A 237 -6.45 7.09 -10.23
C ARG A 237 -6.34 5.83 -9.39
N GLY A 238 -7.29 5.66 -8.50
CA GLY A 238 -7.40 4.49 -7.66
C GLY A 238 -8.73 4.45 -6.92
N ARG A 239 -8.81 3.65 -5.87
CA ARG A 239 -10.05 3.41 -5.11
C ARG A 239 -9.90 3.76 -3.65
N VAL A 240 -10.95 4.34 -3.09
CA VAL A 240 -11.07 4.59 -1.65
C VAL A 240 -11.26 3.27 -0.92
N SER A 241 -10.69 3.11 0.28
CA SER A 241 -10.80 1.89 1.10
C SER A 241 -12.21 1.25 1.04
N PRO A 242 -12.31 -0.08 0.85
CA PRO A 242 -13.59 -0.76 0.74
C PRO A 242 -14.36 -0.79 2.06
N LEU A 243 -13.68 -0.49 3.18
CA LEU A 243 -14.31 -0.31 4.49
C LEU A 243 -15.19 0.94 4.57
N VAL A 244 -15.04 1.87 3.62
CA VAL A 244 -15.76 3.15 3.60
C VAL A 244 -16.70 3.24 2.39
N ASP A 245 -16.19 3.11 1.16
CA ASP A 245 -16.98 3.41 -0.05
C ASP A 245 -16.57 2.59 -1.30
N ASN A 246 -15.31 2.15 -1.40
CA ASN A 246 -14.76 1.50 -2.61
C ASN A 246 -14.92 2.29 -3.93
N ARG A 247 -15.20 3.60 -3.85
CA ARG A 247 -15.39 4.45 -5.02
C ARG A 247 -14.06 4.72 -5.74
N ALA A 248 -14.12 4.87 -7.06
CA ALA A 248 -13.01 5.42 -7.83
C ALA A 248 -12.78 6.90 -7.46
N SER A 249 -11.51 7.29 -7.40
CA SER A 249 -11.07 8.67 -7.17
C SER A 249 -9.84 8.97 -8.04
N SER A 250 -9.69 10.22 -8.43
CA SER A 250 -8.58 10.71 -9.25
C SER A 250 -7.99 11.94 -8.57
N PHE A 251 -6.66 12.02 -8.51
CA PHE A 251 -5.95 13.19 -8.01
C PHE A 251 -4.93 13.66 -9.04
N ASN A 252 -4.75 14.97 -9.11
CA ASN A 252 -3.73 15.56 -9.96
C ASN A 252 -2.34 15.30 -9.37
N LEU A 253 -1.41 14.83 -10.19
CA LEU A 253 -0.04 14.51 -9.80
C LEU A 253 0.67 15.74 -9.22
N ALA A 254 0.56 16.91 -9.84
CA ALA A 254 1.26 18.10 -9.36
C ALA A 254 0.78 18.53 -7.97
N GLU A 255 -0.52 18.35 -7.66
CA GLU A 255 -1.06 18.61 -6.32
C GLU A 255 -0.57 17.59 -5.28
N LEU A 256 -0.49 16.30 -5.67
CA LEU A 256 0.06 15.25 -4.82
C LEU A 256 1.54 15.53 -4.48
N LEU A 257 2.36 15.84 -5.48
CA LEU A 257 3.79 16.11 -5.28
C LEU A 257 4.03 17.38 -4.45
N LYS A 258 3.20 18.42 -4.63
CA LYS A 258 3.31 19.69 -3.89
C LYS A 258 3.00 19.56 -2.39
N SER A 259 2.08 18.66 -2.04
CA SER A 259 1.67 18.42 -0.65
C SER A 259 2.44 17.30 0.02
N ALA A 260 3.21 16.53 -0.73
CA ALA A 260 4.01 15.41 -0.23
C ALA A 260 5.28 15.86 0.50
N GLN A 261 5.75 15.00 1.38
CA GLN A 261 7.13 15.08 1.87
C GLN A 261 8.07 14.52 0.80
N ALA A 262 8.89 15.40 0.23
CA ALA A 262 9.92 15.02 -0.73
C ALA A 262 11.19 14.56 -0.01
N VAL A 263 11.68 13.37 -0.36
CA VAL A 263 12.87 12.74 0.21
C VAL A 263 13.82 12.40 -0.94
N ASP A 264 14.97 13.06 -0.96
CA ASP A 264 16.04 12.74 -1.90
C ASP A 264 16.72 11.44 -1.49
N LEU A 265 16.83 10.49 -2.42
CA LEU A 265 17.54 9.25 -2.17
C LEU A 265 19.05 9.51 -2.20
N ILE A 266 19.75 8.89 -1.26
CA ILE A 266 21.20 8.98 -1.14
C ILE A 266 21.87 7.73 -1.72
N PRO A 267 23.01 7.89 -2.42
CA PRO A 267 23.74 6.75 -2.95
C PRO A 267 24.52 6.05 -1.84
N VAL A 268 24.40 4.72 -1.78
CA VAL A 268 25.12 3.88 -0.83
C VAL A 268 25.61 2.64 -1.57
N ALA A 269 26.93 2.57 -1.78
CA ALA A 269 27.56 1.61 -2.68
C ALA A 269 26.86 1.61 -4.06
N ASP A 270 26.10 0.57 -4.36
CA ASP A 270 25.42 0.36 -5.62
C ASP A 270 23.88 0.48 -5.52
N LEU A 271 23.38 1.04 -4.40
CA LEU A 271 21.97 1.29 -4.09
C LEU A 271 21.64 2.78 -3.93
N TRP A 272 20.36 3.12 -4.06
CA TRP A 272 19.77 4.42 -3.70
C TRP A 272 18.72 4.22 -2.61
N LEU A 273 18.94 4.85 -1.46
CA LEU A 273 18.19 4.61 -0.23
C LEU A 273 17.61 5.90 0.34
N GLU A 274 16.48 5.80 1.04
CA GLU A 274 16.00 6.90 1.88
C GLU A 274 16.98 7.14 3.04
N PRO A 275 17.22 8.39 3.45
CA PRO A 275 18.17 8.70 4.53
C PRO A 275 17.88 7.96 5.84
N ASP A 276 16.60 7.80 6.20
CA ASP A 276 16.17 7.14 7.43
C ASP A 276 16.44 5.63 7.44
N SER A 277 16.72 5.03 6.26
CA SER A 277 17.11 3.62 6.14
C SER A 277 18.58 3.39 6.49
N MET A 278 19.34 4.45 6.80
CA MET A 278 20.75 4.34 7.14
C MET A 278 21.01 4.07 8.63
N PRO A 279 21.82 3.05 8.95
CA PRO A 279 22.44 2.97 10.26
C PRO A 279 23.38 4.16 10.50
N ASP A 280 23.27 4.79 11.67
CA ASP A 280 24.17 5.88 12.10
C ASP A 280 25.65 5.49 12.02
N THR A 281 25.95 4.20 12.19
CA THR A 281 27.31 3.62 12.17
C THR A 281 28.02 3.71 10.82
N LEU A 282 27.31 3.96 9.70
CA LEU A 282 27.95 4.22 8.40
C LEU A 282 28.73 5.54 8.36
N ALA A 283 28.45 6.47 9.28
CA ALA A 283 29.21 7.71 9.41
C ALA A 283 30.65 7.49 9.92
N GLU A 284 30.94 6.32 10.49
CA GLU A 284 32.25 5.95 11.03
C GLU A 284 32.89 4.86 10.16
N PRO A 285 33.55 5.23 9.05
CA PRO A 285 34.20 4.26 8.14
C PRO A 285 35.43 3.60 8.76
N HIS A 286 35.86 4.09 9.93
CA HIS A 286 37.07 3.66 10.62
C HIS A 286 36.82 3.49 12.11
N ILE A 287 37.23 2.36 12.65
CA ILE A 287 37.22 2.10 14.10
C ILE A 287 38.64 1.90 14.61
N GLU A 288 38.94 2.46 15.78
CA GLU A 288 40.27 2.39 16.39
C GLU A 288 40.18 1.80 17.80
N HIS A 289 41.04 0.81 18.07
CA HIS A 289 41.25 0.26 19.39
C HIS A 289 42.74 0.35 19.76
N ILE A 290 43.05 1.15 20.76
CA ILE A 290 44.41 1.33 21.27
C ILE A 290 44.67 0.29 22.36
N GLY A 291 45.75 -0.49 22.18
CA GLY A 291 46.19 -1.46 23.17
C GLY A 291 46.76 -0.80 24.44
N PRO A 292 46.87 -1.57 25.55
CA PRO A 292 47.51 -1.13 26.77
C PRO A 292 48.88 -0.52 26.51
N GLN A 293 49.21 0.55 27.25
CA GLN A 293 50.48 1.27 27.13
C GLN A 293 50.73 1.89 25.73
N THR A 294 49.68 2.07 24.92
CA THR A 294 49.73 2.69 23.57
C THR A 294 50.72 2.02 22.61
N ARG A 295 51.07 0.76 22.87
CA ARG A 295 52.13 0.05 22.14
C ARG A 295 51.67 -0.45 20.78
N HIS A 296 50.41 -0.88 20.71
CA HIS A 296 49.79 -1.45 19.54
C HIS A 296 48.47 -0.78 19.24
N ARG A 297 48.14 -0.68 17.95
CA ARG A 297 46.93 -0.04 17.45
C ARG A 297 46.21 -1.00 16.50
N ILE A 298 44.95 -1.25 16.78
CA ILE A 298 44.05 -1.95 15.88
C ILE A 298 43.18 -0.91 15.19
N ASP A 299 43.12 -1.06 13.88
CA ASP A 299 42.40 -0.20 12.97
C ASP A 299 41.48 -1.08 12.13
N GLY A 300 40.19 -0.75 12.10
CA GLY A 300 39.21 -1.41 11.24
C GLY A 300 38.80 -0.48 10.12
N SER A 301 39.04 -0.85 8.86
CA SER A 301 38.52 -0.12 7.70
C SER A 301 37.23 -0.78 7.21
N LEU A 302 36.16 0.00 7.05
CA LEU A 302 34.86 -0.52 6.64
C LEU A 302 34.96 -1.22 5.28
N ARG A 303 34.44 -2.44 5.21
CA ARG A 303 34.41 -3.26 3.99
C ARG A 303 32.98 -3.60 3.62
N LEU A 304 32.46 -2.90 2.61
CA LEU A 304 31.17 -3.21 2.01
C LEU A 304 31.32 -4.32 0.94
N PRO A 305 30.29 -5.16 0.75
CA PRO A 305 30.21 -6.07 -0.41
C PRO A 305 30.29 -5.30 -1.74
N ASP A 306 30.86 -5.92 -2.76
CA ASP A 306 31.04 -5.29 -4.08
C ASP A 306 29.72 -4.83 -4.72
N ARG A 307 28.64 -5.59 -4.48
CA ARG A 307 27.28 -5.30 -4.97
C ARG A 307 26.24 -5.72 -3.94
N LEU A 308 25.70 -4.76 -3.20
CA LEU A 308 24.61 -5.00 -2.25
C LEU A 308 23.35 -5.49 -2.97
N ARG A 309 23.10 -5.03 -4.20
CA ARG A 309 21.94 -5.44 -5.01
C ARG A 309 21.87 -6.95 -5.28
N ASN A 310 23.01 -7.64 -5.22
CA ASN A 310 23.13 -9.08 -5.49
C ASN A 310 22.87 -9.95 -4.26
N LEU A 311 22.86 -9.37 -3.06
CA LEU A 311 22.61 -10.12 -1.82
C LEU A 311 21.15 -10.57 -1.75
N GLU A 312 20.87 -11.68 -1.05
CA GLU A 312 19.49 -12.11 -0.78
C GLU A 312 18.71 -11.01 -0.03
N GLN A 313 19.36 -10.36 0.93
CA GLN A 313 18.88 -9.17 1.63
C GLN A 313 19.82 -7.99 1.37
N PRO A 314 19.45 -7.02 0.50
CA PRO A 314 20.36 -5.94 0.08
C PRO A 314 20.90 -5.06 1.21
N LEU A 315 20.14 -4.91 2.31
CA LEU A 315 20.57 -4.10 3.46
C LEU A 315 21.36 -4.88 4.52
N GLU A 316 21.49 -6.21 4.39
CA GLU A 316 22.17 -7.03 5.39
C GLU A 316 23.62 -6.58 5.63
N GLY A 317 24.34 -6.26 4.53
CA GLY A 317 25.70 -5.73 4.60
C GLY A 317 25.83 -4.34 5.23
N LEU A 318 24.72 -3.63 5.43
CA LEU A 318 24.67 -2.32 6.08
C LEU A 318 24.29 -2.43 7.55
N HIS A 319 23.40 -3.36 7.91
CA HIS A 319 23.03 -3.62 9.31
C HIS A 319 24.13 -4.35 10.11
N HIS A 320 24.91 -5.19 9.43
CA HIS A 320 26.02 -5.94 10.03
C HIS A 320 27.34 -5.55 9.38
N LEU A 321 27.80 -4.33 9.67
CA LEU A 321 29.04 -3.80 9.11
C LEU A 321 30.23 -4.69 9.45
N ILE A 322 31.06 -4.93 8.44
CA ILE A 322 32.27 -5.73 8.52
C ILE A 322 33.46 -4.83 8.28
N TYR A 323 34.48 -4.95 9.11
CA TYR A 323 35.70 -4.16 9.06
C TYR A 323 36.89 -5.07 8.73
N GLN A 324 37.76 -4.60 7.84
CA GLN A 324 39.05 -5.21 7.57
C GLN A 324 40.01 -4.83 8.68
N LEU A 325 40.54 -5.82 9.39
CA LEU A 325 41.44 -5.59 10.50
C LEU A 325 42.83 -5.26 9.98
N SER A 326 43.39 -4.18 10.51
CA SER A 326 44.81 -3.85 10.43
C SER A 326 45.40 -3.68 11.82
N LEU A 327 46.63 -4.14 11.99
CA LEU A 327 47.38 -4.04 13.24
C LEU A 327 48.67 -3.26 12.99
N ASP A 328 48.87 -2.18 13.73
CA ASP A 328 50.00 -1.26 13.59
C ASP A 328 50.19 -0.80 12.13
N GLY A 329 49.08 -0.49 11.46
CA GLY A 329 49.06 -0.06 10.05
C GLY A 329 49.29 -1.18 9.02
N ARG A 330 49.38 -2.44 9.43
CA ARG A 330 49.48 -3.59 8.51
C ARG A 330 48.13 -4.29 8.40
N GLU A 331 47.56 -4.28 7.20
CA GLU A 331 46.35 -5.05 6.91
C GLU A 331 46.57 -6.55 7.10
N THR A 332 45.56 -7.19 7.69
CA THR A 332 45.50 -8.63 7.90
C THR A 332 44.46 -9.23 6.97
N ASP A 333 44.31 -10.56 6.95
CA ASP A 333 43.23 -11.25 6.24
C ASP A 333 41.97 -11.44 7.11
N LEU A 334 41.91 -10.79 8.27
CA LEU A 334 40.83 -10.93 9.25
C LEU A 334 39.77 -9.84 9.09
N LEU A 335 38.52 -10.28 9.18
CA LEU A 335 37.31 -9.47 9.13
C LEU A 335 36.58 -9.59 10.47
N PHE A 336 36.19 -8.46 11.04
CA PHE A 336 35.49 -8.40 12.32
C PHE A 336 34.33 -7.40 12.28
N HIS A 337 33.41 -7.50 13.23
CA HIS A 337 32.30 -6.56 13.35
C HIS A 337 32.65 -5.43 14.32
N ALA A 338 32.00 -4.27 14.19
CA ALA A 338 32.24 -3.13 15.08
C ALA A 338 31.98 -3.43 16.56
N ASP A 339 31.05 -4.34 16.86
CA ASP A 339 30.69 -4.78 18.20
C ASP A 339 31.58 -5.93 18.73
N SER A 340 32.55 -6.40 17.93
CA SER A 340 33.44 -7.48 18.34
C SER A 340 34.36 -7.02 19.48
N ALA A 341 34.35 -7.76 20.59
CA ALA A 341 35.21 -7.47 21.73
C ALA A 341 36.69 -7.66 21.37
N VAL A 342 37.46 -6.59 21.49
CA VAL A 342 38.92 -6.59 21.37
C VAL A 342 39.54 -6.70 22.75
N VAL A 343 40.03 -7.88 23.11
CA VAL A 343 40.57 -8.14 24.45
C VAL A 343 42.09 -8.17 24.41
N TRP A 344 42.71 -7.16 25.02
CA TRP A 344 44.16 -7.14 25.20
C TRP A 344 44.59 -7.84 26.49
N ARG A 345 45.72 -8.54 26.43
CA ARG A 345 46.42 -8.98 27.64
C ARG A 345 46.97 -7.75 28.36
N ALA A 346 46.99 -7.77 29.69
CA ALA A 346 47.36 -6.61 30.51
C ALA A 346 48.77 -6.06 30.23
N ASP A 347 49.69 -6.90 29.76
CA ASP A 347 51.05 -6.51 29.36
C ASP A 347 51.13 -5.90 27.95
N GLY A 348 50.02 -5.84 27.21
CA GLY A 348 49.93 -5.36 25.83
C GLY A 348 50.61 -6.26 24.80
N LYS A 349 51.10 -7.45 25.18
CA LYS A 349 51.89 -8.33 24.29
C LYS A 349 51.05 -9.40 23.59
N ALA A 350 49.76 -9.45 23.84
CA ALA A 350 48.84 -10.35 23.15
C ALA A 350 47.46 -9.74 23.06
N LEU A 351 46.71 -10.09 22.02
CA LEU A 351 45.32 -9.68 21.83
C LEU A 351 44.47 -10.89 21.40
N CYS A 352 43.20 -10.87 21.75
CA CYS A 352 42.19 -11.81 21.28
C CYS A 352 41.00 -11.07 20.69
N ILE A 353 40.49 -11.53 19.55
CA ILE A 353 39.32 -10.97 18.87
C ILE A 353 38.52 -12.08 18.19
N VAL A 354 37.19 -11.91 18.10
CA VAL A 354 36.35 -12.73 17.23
C VAL A 354 36.41 -12.17 15.81
N ALA A 355 36.90 -12.98 14.87
CA ALA A 355 37.02 -12.59 13.48
C ALA A 355 36.88 -13.80 12.56
N ARG A 356 36.55 -13.55 11.29
CA ARG A 356 36.60 -14.56 10.22
C ARG A 356 37.66 -14.16 9.20
N ARG A 357 38.24 -15.12 8.49
CA ARG A 357 39.05 -14.78 7.31
C ARG A 357 38.18 -14.36 6.14
N VAL A 358 38.75 -13.60 5.20
CA VAL A 358 38.05 -13.17 3.97
C VAL A 358 37.37 -14.33 3.23
N ASN A 359 38.01 -15.51 3.21
CA ASN A 359 37.54 -16.71 2.51
C ASN A 359 36.79 -17.71 3.42
N GLU A 360 36.49 -17.32 4.66
CA GLU A 360 35.79 -18.16 5.64
C GLU A 360 34.46 -17.53 6.03
N GLU A 361 33.42 -18.36 6.15
CA GLU A 361 32.10 -17.91 6.61
C GLU A 361 32.02 -17.85 8.14
N THR A 362 32.70 -18.77 8.83
CA THR A 362 32.60 -18.88 10.29
C THR A 362 33.61 -17.98 10.99
N ALA A 363 33.12 -17.10 11.86
CA ALA A 363 33.97 -16.39 12.81
C ALA A 363 34.50 -17.33 13.91
N ARG A 364 35.73 -17.09 14.35
CA ARG A 364 36.40 -17.83 15.43
C ARG A 364 37.20 -16.85 16.28
N TYR A 365 37.68 -17.30 17.43
CA TYR A 365 38.62 -16.50 18.23
C TYR A 365 40.02 -16.57 17.61
N TRP A 366 40.60 -15.42 17.36
CA TRP A 366 41.96 -15.24 16.87
C TRP A 366 42.79 -14.57 17.94
N THR A 367 43.95 -15.16 18.24
CA THR A 367 44.94 -14.56 19.12
C THR A 367 46.14 -14.08 18.33
N TRP A 368 46.60 -12.88 18.61
CA TRP A 368 47.86 -12.36 18.07
C TRP A 368 48.91 -12.24 19.16
N GLN A 369 50.15 -12.57 18.82
CA GLN A 369 51.35 -12.28 19.62
C GLN A 369 52.50 -11.85 18.69
N PRO A 370 53.45 -11.02 19.13
CA PRO A 370 54.56 -10.55 18.30
C PRO A 370 55.38 -11.67 17.65
N ASP A 371 55.61 -12.76 18.37
CA ASP A 371 56.50 -13.85 17.93
C ASP A 371 55.81 -14.85 17.00
N THR A 372 54.50 -15.08 17.19
CA THR A 372 53.74 -16.13 16.48
C THR A 372 52.77 -15.59 15.44
N GLY A 373 52.50 -14.28 15.45
CA GLY A 373 51.46 -13.66 14.65
C GLY A 373 50.06 -14.11 15.05
N TRP A 374 49.12 -14.05 14.09
CA TRP A 374 47.73 -14.44 14.26
C TRP A 374 47.55 -15.96 14.22
N GLN A 375 46.89 -16.50 15.24
CA GLN A 375 46.55 -17.92 15.36
C GLN A 375 45.09 -18.08 15.78
N ALA A 376 44.38 -18.97 15.12
CA ALA A 376 43.03 -19.35 15.52
C ALA A 376 43.09 -20.22 16.79
N LEU A 377 42.29 -19.87 17.80
CA LEU A 377 42.09 -20.74 18.96
C LEU A 377 41.29 -21.97 18.55
N THR A 378 41.68 -23.12 19.05
CA THR A 378 40.97 -24.38 18.84
C THR A 378 39.62 -24.35 19.56
N THR A 379 38.55 -24.70 18.85
CA THR A 379 37.26 -25.04 19.44
C THR A 379 37.10 -26.57 19.49
N PRO A 380 36.60 -27.16 20.60
CA PRO A 380 36.13 -26.50 21.81
C PRO A 380 37.29 -25.99 22.69
N TRP A 381 37.00 -24.94 23.45
CA TRP A 381 37.85 -24.47 24.55
C TRP A 381 37.90 -25.61 25.60
N VAL A 382 38.92 -26.45 25.55
CA VAL A 382 39.13 -27.46 26.58
C VAL A 382 39.73 -26.71 27.75
N VAL A 383 38.97 -26.59 28.85
CA VAL A 383 39.51 -26.16 30.14
C VAL A 383 40.70 -27.06 30.44
N SER A 384 41.90 -26.53 30.23
CA SER A 384 43.13 -27.20 30.60
C SER A 384 43.18 -27.20 32.12
N SER A 385 43.37 -28.36 32.74
CA SER A 385 43.54 -28.50 34.19
C SER A 385 44.79 -27.78 34.75
N ARG A 386 45.48 -26.98 33.93
CA ARG A 386 46.61 -26.11 34.30
C ARG A 386 46.25 -24.63 34.37
N GLU A 387 45.02 -24.22 34.08
CA GLU A 387 44.59 -22.85 34.32
C GLU A 387 44.22 -22.69 35.80
N THR A 388 45.14 -22.11 36.58
CA THR A 388 44.80 -21.50 37.86
C THR A 388 43.85 -20.34 37.58
N SER A 389 42.58 -20.54 37.95
CA SER A 389 41.57 -19.48 38.06
C SER A 389 42.14 -18.29 38.82
N LEU A 390 42.18 -17.13 38.15
CA LEU A 390 42.41 -15.82 38.78
C LEU A 390 41.10 -15.22 39.25
#